data_AF-A0A7C4JQ80-F1
#
_entry.id   AF-A0A7C4JQ80-F1
#
_cell.length_a   1.000
_cell.length_b   1.000
_cell.length_c   1.000
_cell.angle_alpha   90.00
_cell.angle_beta   90.00
_cell.angle_gamma   90.00
#
_symmetry.space_group_name_H-M   'P 1'
#
loop_
_entity.id
_entity.type
_entity.pdbx_description
1 polymer ?
#
loop_
_entity_poly.entity_id
_entity_poly.type
_entity_poly.pdbx_seq_one_letter_code
_entity_poly.pdbx_strand_id
1 'polypeptide(L)'
;MEERGPERLLMLAYGNHPRSASLKPEAVKLLRVLREGPKTMAELAGALGINIETPGGKKHFFTLIRPLRETGMIAARRAGGKTIYQLSFDGFNQFWKEVRKEAEYWLQEKSEG
;
A
#
# COMPACT_ATOMS: atom_id res chain seq x y z
N MET A 1 3.91 -20.67 7.19
CA MET A 1 2.73 -19.80 7.39
C MET A 1 2.25 -19.42 6.01
N GLU A 2 1.08 -19.86 5.57
CA GLU A 2 0.51 -19.35 4.32
C GLU A 2 0.23 -17.86 4.50
N GLU A 3 0.98 -16.99 3.82
CA GLU A 3 0.71 -15.55 3.80
C GLU A 3 -0.62 -15.34 3.04
N ARG A 4 -1.63 -14.82 3.75
CA ARG A 4 -3.01 -14.59 3.23
C ARG A 4 -3.32 -13.08 3.24
N GLY A 5 -4.32 -12.65 2.47
CA GLY A 5 -4.79 -11.25 2.48
C GLY A 5 -3.91 -10.26 1.70
N PRO A 6 -4.00 -8.94 1.99
CA PRO A 6 -3.22 -7.88 1.31
C PRO A 6 -1.71 -8.09 1.31
N GLU A 7 -1.21 -8.88 2.26
CA GLU A 7 0.20 -9.22 2.41
C GLU A 7 0.73 -10.01 1.20
N ARG A 8 -0.11 -10.82 0.54
CA ARG A 8 0.25 -11.51 -0.71
C ARG A 8 0.48 -10.53 -1.85
N LEU A 9 -0.32 -9.47 -1.93
CA LEU A 9 -0.14 -8.40 -2.90
C LEU A 9 1.17 -7.66 -2.59
N LEU A 10 1.40 -7.29 -1.33
CA LEU A 10 2.63 -6.62 -0.91
C LEU A 10 3.88 -7.49 -1.12
N MET A 11 3.76 -8.82 -1.03
CA MET A 11 4.82 -9.74 -1.42
C MET A 11 5.13 -9.65 -2.92
N LEU A 12 4.14 -9.50 -3.80
CA LEU A 12 4.39 -9.27 -5.24
C LEU A 12 5.10 -7.93 -5.49
N ALA A 13 4.81 -6.90 -4.68
CA ALA A 13 5.45 -5.59 -4.80
C ALA A 13 6.87 -5.56 -4.24
N TYR A 14 7.11 -6.10 -3.05
CA TYR A 14 8.37 -5.93 -2.34
C TYR A 14 9.24 -7.20 -2.30
N GLY A 15 8.70 -8.37 -2.62
CA GLY A 15 9.38 -9.66 -2.52
C GLY A 15 9.64 -10.11 -1.07
N ASN A 16 10.48 -11.14 -0.92
CA ASN A 16 10.79 -11.78 0.37
C ASN A 16 12.16 -11.42 0.95
N HIS A 17 12.89 -10.48 0.32
CA HIS A 17 14.17 -10.04 0.86
C HIS A 17 13.97 -9.23 2.15
N PRO A 18 14.75 -9.42 3.23
CA PRO A 18 14.50 -8.82 4.55
C PRO A 18 14.34 -7.29 4.53
N ARG A 19 15.15 -6.60 3.73
CA ARG A 19 15.10 -5.13 3.56
C ARG A 19 13.82 -4.62 2.89
N SER A 20 13.17 -5.45 2.08
CA SER A 20 11.94 -5.09 1.39
C SER A 20 10.72 -5.53 2.19
N ALA A 21 10.82 -6.66 2.90
CA ALA A 21 9.80 -7.13 3.83
C ALA A 21 9.55 -6.14 4.98
N SER A 22 10.59 -5.44 5.45
CA SER A 22 10.45 -4.40 6.48
C SER A 22 9.60 -3.19 6.04
N LEU A 23 9.37 -3.02 4.73
CA LEU A 23 8.55 -1.93 4.19
C LEU A 23 7.06 -2.28 4.13
N LYS A 24 6.69 -3.57 4.25
CA LYS A 24 5.30 -4.04 4.15
C LYS A 24 4.36 -3.29 5.12
N PRO A 25 4.69 -3.06 6.41
CA PRO A 25 3.79 -2.36 7.34
C PRO A 25 3.52 -0.90 6.93
N GLU A 26 4.55 -0.18 6.47
CA GLU A 26 4.42 1.20 5.98
C GLU A 26 3.59 1.25 4.69
N ALA A 27 3.77 0.26 3.80
CA ALA A 27 2.98 0.13 2.58
C ALA A 27 1.50 -0.13 2.87
N VAL A 28 1.16 -0.97 3.87
CA VAL A 28 -0.23 -1.15 4.33
C VAL A 28 -0.83 0.18 4.78
N LYS A 29 -0.08 0.94 5.59
CA LYS A 29 -0.53 2.26 6.08
C LYS A 29 -0.79 3.21 4.91
N LEU A 30 0.10 3.24 3.92
CA LEU A 30 -0.03 4.03 2.70
C LEU A 30 -1.31 3.66 1.92
N LEU A 31 -1.56 2.37 1.69
CA LEU A 31 -2.75 1.91 0.98
C LEU A 31 -4.04 2.24 1.73
N ARG A 32 -4.04 2.15 3.07
CA ARG A 32 -5.17 2.56 3.92
C ARG A 32 -5.47 4.05 3.79
N VAL A 33 -4.44 4.90 3.76
CA VAL A 33 -4.59 6.35 3.57
C VAL A 33 -5.15 6.65 2.17
N LEU A 34 -4.66 5.98 1.13
CA LEU A 34 -5.17 6.16 -0.23
C LEU A 34 -6.60 5.63 -0.44
N ARG A 35 -7.07 4.73 0.42
CA ARG A 35 -8.46 4.28 0.44
C ARG A 35 -9.44 5.42 0.75
N GLU A 36 -9.00 6.41 1.53
CA GLU A 36 -9.81 7.58 1.86
C GLU A 36 -9.89 8.59 0.72
N GLY A 37 -9.08 8.41 -0.33
CA GLY A 37 -9.11 9.20 -1.55
C GLY A 37 -7.72 9.56 -2.07
N PRO A 38 -7.66 10.25 -3.22
CA PRO A 38 -6.39 10.67 -3.81
C PRO A 38 -5.62 11.63 -2.90
N LYS A 39 -4.30 11.44 -2.77
CA LYS A 39 -3.42 12.23 -1.91
C LYS A 39 -2.17 12.68 -2.66
N THR A 40 -1.66 13.84 -2.32
CA THR A 40 -0.36 14.35 -2.79
C THR A 40 0.81 13.67 -2.06
N MET A 41 2.03 13.87 -2.57
CA MET A 41 3.25 13.40 -1.91
C MET A 41 3.36 13.91 -0.46
N ALA A 42 3.05 15.19 -0.23
CA ALA A 42 3.15 15.81 1.10
C ALA A 42 2.14 15.20 2.09
N GLU A 43 0.90 14.98 1.65
CA GLU A 43 -0.14 14.37 2.50
C GLU A 43 0.19 12.91 2.85
N LEU A 44 0.69 12.13 1.89
CA LEU A 44 1.12 10.75 2.13
C LEU A 44 2.33 10.70 3.07
N ALA A 45 3.34 11.54 2.82
CA ALA A 45 4.52 11.63 3.66
C ALA A 45 4.15 12.02 5.10
N GLY A 46 3.26 13.00 5.28
CA GLY A 46 2.73 13.40 6.58
C GLY A 46 2.02 12.24 7.30
N ALA A 47 1.15 11.51 6.60
CA ALA A 47 0.46 10.35 7.18
C ALA A 47 1.42 9.21 7.56
N LEU A 48 2.54 9.06 6.86
CA LEU A 48 3.58 8.07 7.12
C LEU A 48 4.63 8.54 8.13
N GLY A 49 4.64 9.82 8.51
CA GLY A 49 5.68 10.40 9.38
C GLY A 49 7.04 10.55 8.68
N ILE A 50 7.06 10.62 7.35
CA ILE A 50 8.27 10.73 6.54
C ILE A 50 8.58 12.21 6.28
N ASN A 51 9.80 12.64 6.62
CA ASN A 51 10.26 14.00 6.29
C ASN A 51 10.86 14.08 4.87
N ILE A 52 10.04 14.45 3.89
CA ILE A 52 10.43 14.58 2.47
C ILE A 52 11.35 15.76 2.15
N GLU A 53 11.55 16.69 3.08
CA GLU A 53 12.51 17.80 2.92
C GLU A 53 13.96 17.31 3.05
N THR A 54 14.15 16.14 3.67
CA THR A 54 15.47 15.51 3.76
C THR A 54 15.72 14.58 2.56
N PRO A 55 16.97 14.48 2.05
CA PRO A 55 17.31 13.52 1.00
C PRO A 55 16.98 12.06 1.39
N GLY A 56 17.16 11.71 2.67
CA GLY A 56 16.84 10.38 3.20
C GLY A 56 15.35 10.08 3.19
N GLY A 57 14.51 10.98 3.71
CA GLY A 57 13.05 10.79 3.71
C GLY A 57 12.45 10.81 2.31
N LYS A 58 12.97 11.66 1.40
CA LYS A 58 12.57 11.64 -0.01
C LYS A 58 12.90 10.31 -0.69
N LYS A 59 14.11 9.78 -0.46
CA LYS A 59 14.51 8.46 -0.97
C LYS A 59 13.61 7.36 -0.41
N HIS A 60 13.36 7.36 0.91
CA HIS A 60 12.50 6.39 1.58
C HIS A 60 11.07 6.38 1.00
N PHE A 61 10.49 7.56 0.79
CA PHE A 61 9.18 7.70 0.16
C PHE A 61 9.14 7.06 -1.23
N PHE A 62 10.15 7.28 -2.07
CA PHE A 62 10.20 6.66 -3.40
C PHE A 62 10.46 5.16 -3.35
N THR A 63 11.24 4.68 -2.37
CA THR A 63 11.44 3.26 -2.11
C THR A 63 10.11 2.56 -1.77
N LEU A 64 9.21 3.24 -1.05
CA LEU A 64 7.87 2.75 -0.77
C LEU A 64 6.94 2.82 -1.99
N ILE A 65 6.87 3.96 -2.67
CA ILE A 65 5.89 4.20 -3.74
C ILE A 65 6.19 3.40 -5.01
N ARG A 66 7.46 3.28 -5.40
CA ARG A 66 7.85 2.75 -6.70
C ARG A 66 7.32 1.32 -6.95
N PRO A 67 7.51 0.36 -6.04
CA PRO A 67 7.05 -1.01 -6.28
C PRO A 67 5.52 -1.12 -6.33
N LEU A 68 4.80 -0.30 -5.55
CA LEU A 68 3.34 -0.24 -5.59
C LEU A 68 2.83 0.33 -6.93
N ARG A 69 3.57 1.25 -7.56
CA ARG A 69 3.24 1.77 -8.89
C ARG A 69 3.53 0.73 -9.97
N GLU A 70 4.69 0.09 -9.90
CA GLU A 70 5.13 -0.90 -10.90
C GLU A 70 4.23 -2.14 -10.90
N THR A 71 3.73 -2.56 -9.73
CA THR A 71 2.72 -3.61 -9.60
C THR A 71 1.29 -3.16 -9.91
N GLY A 72 1.12 -1.89 -10.26
CA GLY A 72 -0.19 -1.35 -10.61
C GLY A 72 -1.14 -1.24 -9.42
N MET A 73 -0.71 -1.29 -8.16
CA MET A 73 -1.59 -1.06 -7.01
C MET A 73 -2.00 0.40 -6.84
N ILE A 74 -1.09 1.30 -7.18
CA ILE A 74 -1.33 2.74 -7.10
C ILE A 74 -1.08 3.39 -8.46
N ALA A 75 -1.95 4.33 -8.81
CA ALA A 75 -1.77 5.22 -9.93
C ALA A 75 -1.27 6.58 -9.45
N ALA A 76 -0.57 7.30 -10.31
CA ALA A 76 -0.18 8.68 -10.06
C ALA A 76 -0.54 9.53 -11.28
N ARG A 77 -1.13 10.70 -11.05
CA ARG A 77 -1.45 11.69 -12.08
C ARG A 77 -0.91 13.06 -11.69
N ARG A 78 -0.64 13.90 -12.69
CA ARG A 78 -0.27 15.31 -12.48
C ARG A 78 -1.54 16.16 -12.51
N ALA A 79 -1.73 17.01 -11.50
CA ALA A 79 -2.80 17.98 -11.46
C ALA A 79 -2.35 19.21 -10.65
N GLY A 80 -2.55 20.41 -11.19
CA GLY A 80 -2.19 21.67 -10.51
C GLY A 80 -0.73 21.75 -10.08
N GLY A 81 0.21 21.28 -10.92
CA GLY A 81 1.64 21.26 -10.59
C GLY A 81 2.07 20.21 -9.56
N LYS A 82 1.12 19.44 -8.99
CA LYS A 82 1.39 18.40 -7.98
C LYS A 82 1.18 17.00 -8.56
N THR A 83 1.92 16.05 -8.01
CA THR A 83 1.66 14.62 -8.24
C THR A 83 0.62 14.16 -7.22
N ILE A 84 -0.49 13.62 -7.72
CA ILE A 84 -1.57 13.02 -6.93
C ILE A 84 -1.51 11.51 -7.11
N TYR A 85 -1.42 10.80 -6.00
CA TYR A 85 -1.45 9.34 -5.91
C TYR A 85 -2.85 8.87 -5.53
N GLN A 86 -3.27 7.74 -6.07
CA GLN A 86 -4.56 7.10 -5.78
C GLN A 86 -4.43 5.59 -5.92
N LEU A 87 -5.32 4.83 -5.30
CA LEU A 87 -5.44 3.40 -5.61
C LEU A 87 -5.83 3.25 -7.09
N SER A 88 -5.19 2.35 -7.81
CA SER A 88 -5.64 2.01 -9.17
C SER A 88 -6.96 1.22 -9.09
N PHE A 89 -7.79 1.26 -10.12
CA PHE A 89 -9.07 0.54 -10.11
C PHE A 89 -8.87 -0.98 -10.01
N ASP A 90 -7.86 -1.52 -10.69
CA ASP A 90 -7.49 -2.94 -10.65
C ASP A 90 -6.86 -3.33 -9.31
N GLY A 91 -5.95 -2.51 -8.78
CA GLY A 91 -5.32 -2.72 -7.48
C GLY A 91 -6.30 -2.59 -6.31
N PHE A 92 -7.26 -1.68 -6.40
CA PHE A 92 -8.35 -1.52 -5.45
C PHE A 92 -9.25 -2.76 -5.41
N ASN A 93 -9.71 -3.23 -6.58
CA ASN A 93 -10.55 -4.43 -6.68
C ASN A 93 -9.83 -5.69 -6.17
N GLN A 94 -8.55 -5.83 -6.47
CA GLN A 94 -7.77 -6.99 -6.03
C GLN A 94 -7.48 -6.93 -4.52
N PHE A 95 -7.13 -5.77 -3.98
CA PHE A 95 -6.95 -5.58 -2.53
C PHE A 95 -8.25 -5.89 -1.76
N TRP A 96 -9.39 -5.37 -2.22
CA TRP A 96 -10.68 -5.64 -1.58
C TRP A 96 -11.10 -7.11 -1.65
N LYS A 97 -10.81 -7.80 -2.74
CA LYS A 97 -11.08 -9.24 -2.87
C LYS A 97 -10.30 -10.04 -1.82
N GLU A 98 -9.06 -9.67 -1.55
CA GLU A 98 -8.23 -10.36 -0.55
C GLU A 98 -8.64 -10.01 0.88
N VAL A 99 -8.98 -8.74 1.18
CA VAL A 99 -9.53 -8.35 2.49
C VAL A 99 -10.83 -9.09 2.79
N ARG A 100 -11.71 -9.23 1.79
CA ARG A 100 -13.00 -9.91 1.96
C ARG A 100 -12.85 -11.40 2.25
N LYS A 101 -11.96 -12.09 1.53
CA LYS A 101 -11.65 -13.51 1.80
C LYS A 101 -11.12 -13.72 3.22
N GLU A 102 -10.25 -12.83 3.68
CA GLU A 102 -9.70 -12.90 5.03
C GLU A 102 -10.82 -12.72 6.07
N ALA A 103 -11.70 -11.73 5.90
CA ALA A 103 -12.84 -11.52 6.78
C ALA A 103 -13.83 -12.70 6.78
N GLU A 104 -14.12 -13.27 5.60
CA GLU A 104 -15.00 -14.44 5.46
C GLU A 104 -14.43 -15.67 6.17
N TYR A 105 -13.12 -15.91 6.09
CA TYR A 105 -12.43 -16.98 6.83
C TYR A 105 -12.62 -16.85 8.34
N TRP A 106 -12.37 -15.66 8.91
CA TRP A 106 -12.51 -15.42 10.35
C TRP A 106 -13.96 -15.46 10.84
N LEU A 107 -14.93 -15.17 9.96
CA LEU A 107 -16.35 -15.32 10.26
C LEU A 107 -16.77 -16.78 10.24
N GLN A 108 -16.24 -17.60 9.34
CA GLN A 108 -16.51 -19.04 9.30
C GLN A 108 -15.91 -19.79 10.50
N GLU A 109 -14.68 -19.45 10.91
CA GLU A 109 -14.04 -20.02 12.10
C GLU A 109 -14.81 -19.74 13.39
N LYS A 110 -15.56 -18.63 13.46
CA LYS A 110 -16.42 -18.29 14.61
C LYS A 110 -17.77 -19.00 14.62
N SER A 111 -18.17 -19.63 13.52
CA SER A 111 -19.46 -20.33 13.40
C SER A 111 -19.37 -21.85 13.57
N GLU A 112 -18.16 -22.41 13.63
CA GLU A 112 -17.91 -23.83 13.91
C GLU A 112 -17.38 -24.08 15.35
N GLY A 113 -17.69 -23.17 16.29
CA GLY A 113 -17.38 -23.30 17.72
C GLY A 113 -18.63 -23.47 18.57
#